data_AF-A0A533VC63-F1
#
_entry.id   AF-A0A533VC63-F1
#
_cell.length_a   1.000
_cell.length_b   1.000
_cell.length_c   1.000
_cell.angle_alpha   90.00
_cell.angle_beta   90.00
_cell.angle_gamma   90.00
#
_symmetry.space_group_name_H-M   'P 1'
#
loop_
_entity.id
_entity.type
_entity.pdbx_description
1 polymer ?
#
loop_
_entity_poly.entity_id
_entity_poly.type
_entity_poly.pdbx_seq_one_letter_code
_entity_poly.pdbx_strand_id
1 'polypeptide(L)' 'MKIINIDNMGVIYEIHKYQQEDFQYVVASTNKYSENKVKCDVERMNTMLNESLKTMGIRYVFVISDTADPLYKERKKNPH' A
#
# COMPACT_ATOMS: atom_id res chain seq x y z
N MET A 1 -4.26 26.22 -25.28
CA MET A 1 -4.12 25.64 -23.93
C MET A 1 -4.72 24.24 -23.95
N LYS A 2 -3.92 23.19 -23.72
CA LYS A 2 -4.43 21.83 -23.53
C LYS A 2 -4.68 21.64 -22.04
N ILE A 3 -5.93 21.51 -21.64
CA ILE A 3 -6.29 21.01 -20.32
C ILE A 3 -5.92 19.53 -20.34
N ILE A 4 -4.82 19.18 -19.69
CA ILE A 4 -4.40 17.79 -19.53
C ILE A 4 -5.29 17.24 -18.42
N ASN A 5 -6.30 16.44 -18.77
CA ASN A 5 -6.95 15.60 -17.78
C ASN A 5 -5.88 14.65 -17.25
N ILE A 6 -5.50 14.82 -15.99
CA ILE A 6 -4.67 13.87 -15.27
C ILE A 6 -5.62 12.71 -14.95
N ASP A 7 -5.87 11.86 -15.94
CA ASP A 7 -6.42 10.53 -15.70
C ASP A 7 -5.56 9.88 -14.60
N ASN A 8 -6.23 9.23 -13.65
CA ASN A 8 -5.71 8.52 -12.47
C ASN A 8 -4.58 7.48 -12.73
N MET A 9 -3.94 7.47 -13.89
CA MET A 9 -2.92 6.51 -14.35
C MET A 9 -1.59 6.56 -13.58
N GLY A 10 -1.38 7.56 -12.71
CA GLY A 10 -0.16 7.69 -11.92
C GLY A 10 -0.17 6.96 -10.58
N VAL A 11 -1.34 6.79 -9.95
CA VAL A 11 -1.40 6.44 -8.52
C VAL A 11 -1.77 4.97 -8.30
N ILE A 12 -0.95 4.26 -7.54
CA ILE A 12 -1.22 2.92 -7.02
C ILE A 12 -1.37 3.00 -5.50
N TYR A 13 -2.48 2.50 -5.00
CA TYR A 13 -2.71 2.31 -3.58
C TYR A 13 -2.18 0.95 -3.15
N GLU A 14 -1.42 0.95 -2.06
CA GLU A 14 -0.80 -0.25 -1.51
C GLU A 14 -1.17 -0.44 -0.04
N ILE A 15 -1.19 -1.69 0.37
CA ILE A 15 -1.28 -2.09 1.78
C ILE A 15 0.05 -2.75 2.13
N HIS A 16 0.83 -2.11 2.99
CA HIS A 16 2.12 -2.62 3.44
C HIS A 16 1.96 -3.32 4.78
N LYS A 17 2.66 -4.43 4.98
CA LYS A 17 2.83 -5.06 6.30
C LYS A 17 4.14 -4.61 6.91
N TYR A 18 4.07 -4.18 8.17
CA TYR A 18 5.23 -3.85 9.00
C TYR A 18 5.30 -4.80 10.19
N GLN A 19 6.51 -4.98 10.70
CA GLN A 19 6.77 -5.48 12.04
C GLN A 19 7.58 -4.40 12.76
N GLN A 20 7.00 -3.82 13.81
CA GLN A 20 7.53 -2.61 14.46
C GLN A 20 7.67 -1.47 13.43
N GLU A 21 8.89 -1.00 13.18
CA GLU A 21 9.21 0.04 12.19
C GLU A 21 9.71 -0.54 10.87
N ASP A 22 9.96 -1.84 10.80
CA ASP A 22 10.53 -2.51 9.64
C ASP A 22 9.45 -2.94 8.64
N PHE A 23 9.58 -2.43 7.41
CA PHE A 23 8.79 -2.88 6.27
C PHE A 23 9.07 -4.36 6.02
N GLN A 24 8.00 -5.14 5.85
CA GLN A 24 8.10 -6.57 5.56
C GLN A 24 7.82 -6.83 4.07
N TYR A 25 6.61 -6.52 3.61
CA TYR A 25 6.20 -6.68 2.21
C TYR A 25 4.90 -5.94 1.88
N VAL A 26 4.61 -5.80 0.58
CA VAL A 26 3.33 -5.30 0.06
C VAL A 26 2.32 -6.44 0.04
N VAL A 27 1.23 -6.30 0.80
CA VAL A 27 0.13 -7.27 0.86
C VAL A 27 -0.76 -7.17 -0.38
N ALA A 28 -1.06 -5.94 -0.80
CA ALA A 28 -1.90 -5.68 -1.96
C ALA A 28 -1.48 -4.36 -2.61
N SER A 29 -1.64 -4.28 -3.93
CA SER A 29 -1.43 -3.08 -4.74
C SER A 29 -2.57 -2.94 -5.75
N THR A 30 -3.21 -1.79 -5.84
CA THR A 30 -4.35 -1.56 -6.75
C THR A 30 -4.43 -0.12 -7.23
N ASN A 31 -4.78 0.07 -8.50
CA ASN A 31 -5.25 1.34 -9.06
C ASN A 31 -6.73 1.27 -9.48
N LYS A 32 -7.41 0.15 -9.17
CA LYS A 32 -8.78 -0.13 -9.61
C LYS A 32 -9.83 0.26 -8.58
N TYR A 33 -9.44 0.42 -7.33
CA TYR A 33 -10.33 0.78 -6.23
C TYR A 33 -10.07 2.20 -5.76
N SER A 34 -11.10 2.81 -5.16
CA SER A 34 -10.96 4.13 -4.55
C SER A 34 -10.04 4.08 -3.33
N GLU A 35 -9.38 5.20 -3.04
CA GLU A 35 -8.57 5.38 -1.84
C GLU A 35 -9.31 4.97 -0.56
N ASN A 36 -10.55 5.44 -0.40
CA ASN A 36 -11.38 5.11 0.76
C ASN A 36 -11.61 3.61 0.91
N LYS A 37 -11.81 2.88 -0.19
CA LYS A 37 -11.99 1.42 -0.13
C LYS A 37 -10.73 0.75 0.42
N VAL A 38 -9.55 1.15 -0.04
CA VAL A 38 -8.27 0.57 0.45
C VAL A 38 -8.02 0.96 1.90
N LYS A 39 -8.32 2.20 2.31
CA LYS A 39 -8.25 2.63 3.72
C LYS A 39 -9.14 1.80 4.64
N CYS A 40 -10.40 1.56 4.24
CA CYS A 40 -11.30 0.68 4.99
C CYS A 40 -10.78 -0.76 5.08
N ASP A 41 -10.15 -1.26 4.02
CA ASP A 41 -9.53 -2.60 4.03
C ASP A 41 -8.35 -2.64 5.03
N VAL A 42 -7.51 -1.60 5.10
CA VAL A 42 -6.42 -1.47 6.09
C VAL A 42 -6.95 -1.45 7.54
N GLU A 43 -8.00 -0.68 7.81
CA GLU A 43 -8.64 -0.64 9.13
C GLU A 43 -9.19 -2.01 9.54
N ARG A 44 -9.88 -2.69 8.62
CA ARG A 44 -10.41 -4.03 8.84
C ARG A 44 -9.29 -5.03 9.12
N MET A 45 -8.20 -5.00 8.35
CA MET A 45 -7.06 -5.89 8.55
C MET A 45 -6.39 -5.69 9.91
N ASN A 46 -6.19 -4.44 10.35
CA ASN A 46 -5.63 -4.17 11.69
C ASN A 46 -6.58 -4.57 12.81
N THR A 47 -7.90 -4.44 12.61
CA THR A 47 -8.91 -4.89 13.59
C THR A 47 -8.89 -6.42 13.76
N MET A 48 -8.64 -7.16 12.66
CA MET A 48 -8.56 -8.62 12.67
C MET A 48 -7.26 -9.17 13.28
N LEU A 49 -6.26 -8.33 13.56
CA LEU A 49 -5.06 -8.78 14.27
C LEU A 49 -5.43 -9.17 15.71
N ASN A 50 -5.04 -10.39 16.09
CA ASN A 50 -5.09 -10.83 17.47
C ASN A 50 -4.05 -10.06 18.32
N GLU A 51 -4.19 -10.17 19.64
CA GLU A 51 -3.34 -9.45 20.59
C GLU A 51 -1.86 -9.86 20.49
N SER A 52 -1.55 -11.14 20.26
CA SER A 52 -0.16 -11.60 20.16
C SER A 52 0.58 -10.98 18.97
N LEU A 53 -0.07 -10.90 17.80
CA LEU A 53 0.50 -10.25 16.63
C LEU A 53 0.66 -8.73 16.82
N LYS A 54 -0.28 -8.08 17.51
CA LYS A 54 -0.14 -6.66 17.89
C LYS A 54 1.05 -6.44 18.81
N THR A 55 1.25 -7.31 19.80
CA THR A 55 2.40 -7.26 20.71
C THR A 55 3.73 -7.52 20.00
N MET A 56 3.75 -8.34 18.96
CA MET A 56 4.93 -8.49 18.07
C MET A 56 5.18 -7.25 17.19
N GLY A 57 4.33 -6.23 17.25
CA GLY A 57 4.45 -5.00 16.47
C GLY A 57 3.91 -5.12 15.04
N ILE A 58 3.11 -6.14 14.72
CA ILE A 58 2.52 -6.28 13.39
C ILE A 58 1.46 -5.18 13.16
N ARG A 59 1.56 -4.48 12.03
CA ARG A 59 0.55 -3.52 11.57
C ARG A 59 0.46 -3.47 10.06
N TYR A 60 -0.71 -3.11 9.56
CA TYR A 60 -0.94 -2.83 8.13
C TYR A 60 -1.08 -1.33 7.92
N VAL A 61 -0.44 -0.82 6.86
CA VAL A 61 -0.36 0.62 6.59
C VAL A 61 -0.80 0.89 5.15
N PHE A 62 -1.61 1.94 4.97
CA PHE A 62 -1.99 2.45 3.67
C PHE A 62 -0.84 3.29 3.09
N VAL A 63 -0.43 3.00 1.85
CA VAL A 63 0.63 3.72 1.15
C VAL A 63 0.16 4.12 -0.25
N ILE A 64 0.54 5.33 -0.67
CA ILE A 64 0.33 5.83 -2.02
C ILE A 64 1.67 5.74 -2.75
N SER A 65 1.71 4.96 -3.82
CA SER A 65 2.87 4.80 -4.68
C SER A 65 2.60 5.43 -6.05
N ASP A 66 3.51 6.28 -6.52
CA ASP A 66 3.44 6.82 -7.87
C ASP A 66 4.15 5.87 -8.84
N THR A 67 3.47 5.50 -9.92
CA THR A 67 4.02 4.67 -11.00
C THR A 67 5.01 5.41 -11.90
N ALA A 68 5.02 6.74 -11.84
CA ALA A 68 6.06 7.56 -12.43
C ALA A 68 7.35 7.57 -11.58
N ASP A 69 7.30 7.11 -10.33
CA ASP A 69 8.48 7.00 -9.48
C ASP A 69 9.40 5.87 -10.00
N PRO A 70 10.66 6.17 -10.38
CA PRO A 70 11.61 5.14 -10.82
C PRO A 70 11.85 4.05 -9.77
N LEU A 71 11.67 4.34 -8.46
CA LEU A 71 11.79 3.37 -7.38
C LEU A 71 10.69 2.30 -7.40
N TYR A 72 9.50 2.61 -7.96
CA TYR A 72 8.42 1.64 -8.07
C TYR A 72 8.80 0.44 -8.96
N LYS A 73 9.51 0.72 -10.06
CA LYS A 73 9.96 -0.32 -11.01
C LYS A 73 11.05 -1.22 -10.43
N GLU A 74 11.86 -0.68 -9.53
CA GLU A 74 12.94 -1.43 -8.88
C GLU A 74 12.40 -2.39 -7.81
N ARG A 75 11.41 -1.94 -7.00
CA ARG A 75 10.77 -2.77 -5.96
C ARG A 75 10.02 -3.99 -6.52
N LYS A 76 9.60 -3.97 -7.80
CA LYS A 76 8.98 -5.12 -8.47
C LYS A 76 9.98 -6.12 -9.06
N LYS A 77 11.27 -5.79 -9.14
CA LYS A 77 12.27 -6.61 -9.84
C LYS A 77 13.02 -7.62 -8.97
N ASN A 78 12.97 -7.52 -7.64
CA ASN A 78 13.62 -8.50 -6.77
C ASN A 78 12.63 -9.25 -5.86
N PRO A 79 11.96 -10.29 -6.36
CA PRO A 79 11.49 -11.40 -5.55
C PRO A 79 12.57 -12.49 -5.51
N HIS A 80 13.71 -12.26 -4.85
CA HIS A 80 14.69 -13.31 -4.55
C HIS A 80 15.23 -13.14 -3.13
#